data_AF-A0A832GXD3-F1
#
_entry.id   AF-A0A832GXD3-F1
#
_cell.length_a   1.000
_cell.length_b   1.000
_cell.length_c   1.000
_cell.angle_alpha   90.00
_cell.angle_beta   90.00
_cell.angle_gamma   90.00
#
_symmetry.space_group_name_H-M   'P 1'
#
loop_
_entity.id
_entity.type
_entity.pdbx_description
1 polymer ?
#
loop_
_entity_poly.entity_id
_entity_poly.type
_entity_poly.pdbx_seq_one_letter_code
_entity_poly.pdbx_strand_id
1 'polypeptide(L)'
;MELERLGFALILAGFALAFAAALLVALSAAQGGAAGVSGCVVVLFFPICFGLGPLAPHLLVAALALALALVALSFLLWRWALSEARRLAQASVSSSR
;
A
#
# COMPACT_ATOMS: atom_id res chain seq x y z
N MET A 1 -6.71 12.90 -15.43
CA MET A 1 -6.74 11.69 -16.27
C MET A 1 -5.77 10.61 -15.76
N GLU A 2 -4.46 10.68 -16.03
CA GLU A 2 -3.52 9.59 -15.66
C GLU A 2 -3.41 9.36 -14.14
N LEU A 3 -3.32 10.45 -13.35
CA LEU A 3 -3.19 10.39 -11.89
C LEU A 3 -4.43 9.80 -11.20
N GLU A 4 -5.62 10.09 -11.71
CA GLU A 4 -6.89 9.56 -11.20
C GLU A 4 -7.00 8.06 -11.47
N ARG A 5 -6.57 7.62 -12.65
CA ARG A 5 -6.54 6.20 -13.03
C ARG A 5 -5.55 5.42 -12.17
N LEU A 6 -4.42 6.02 -11.83
CA LEU A 6 -3.39 5.44 -10.96
C LEU A 6 -3.88 5.36 -9.50
N GLY A 7 -4.54 6.41 -9.00
CA GLY A 7 -5.18 6.39 -7.69
C GLY A 7 -6.28 5.34 -7.58
N PHE A 8 -7.14 5.23 -8.61
CA PHE A 8 -8.20 4.23 -8.66
C PHE A 8 -7.62 2.80 -8.71
N ALA A 9 -6.55 2.58 -9.48
CA ALA A 9 -5.86 1.30 -9.53
C ALA A 9 -5.24 0.91 -8.17
N LEU A 10 -4.68 1.87 -7.43
CA LEU A 10 -4.15 1.64 -6.08
C LEU A 10 -5.25 1.26 -5.08
N ILE A 11 -6.40 1.94 -5.13
CA ILE A 11 -7.56 1.61 -4.27
C ILE A 11 -8.06 0.19 -4.58
N LEU A 12 -8.20 -0.16 -5.86
CA LEU A 12 -8.66 -1.48 -6.30
C LEU A 12 -7.66 -2.58 -5.90
N ALA A 13 -6.37 -2.32 -6.04
CA ALA A 13 -5.31 -3.23 -5.59
C ALA A 13 -5.35 -3.43 -4.06
N GLY A 14 -5.50 -2.36 -3.29
CA GLY A 14 -5.65 -2.43 -1.84
C GLY A 14 -6.89 -3.23 -1.41
N PHE A 15 -8.03 -3.00 -2.07
CA PHE A 15 -9.26 -3.73 -1.80
C PHE A 15 -9.14 -5.23 -2.13
N ALA A 16 -8.58 -5.56 -3.30
CA ALA A 16 -8.36 -6.95 -3.70
C ALA A 16 -7.43 -7.68 -2.72
N LEU A 17 -6.39 -7.00 -2.24
CA LEU A 17 -5.44 -7.55 -1.28
C LEU A 17 -6.07 -7.76 0.11
N ALA A 18 -6.90 -6.81 0.58
CA ALA A 18 -7.67 -6.97 1.81
C ALA A 18 -8.69 -8.12 1.72
N PHE A 19 -9.37 -8.24 0.59
CA PHE A 19 -10.31 -9.34 0.33
C PHE A 19 -9.61 -10.70 0.31
N ALA A 20 -8.48 -10.82 -0.39
CA ALA A 20 -7.68 -12.04 -0.43
C ALA A 20 -7.16 -12.43 0.96
N ALA A 21 -6.69 -11.48 1.76
CA ALA A 21 -6.27 -11.72 3.13
C ALA A 21 -7.41 -12.23 4.02
N ALA A 22 -8.58 -11.62 3.93
CA ALA A 22 -9.78 -12.07 4.66
C ALA A 22 -10.20 -13.49 4.24
N LEU A 23 -10.14 -13.80 2.95
CA LEU A 23 -10.45 -15.12 2.41
C LEU A 23 -9.45 -16.18 2.90
N LEU A 24 -8.16 -15.84 2.94
CA LEU A 24 -7.11 -16.72 3.44
C LEU A 24 -7.32 -17.08 4.91
N VAL A 25 -7.66 -16.09 5.74
CA VAL A 25 -7.99 -16.29 7.16
C VAL A 25 -9.21 -17.19 7.30
N ALA A 26 -10.27 -16.98 6.52
CA ALA A 26 -11.47 -17.81 6.54
C ALA A 26 -11.16 -19.27 6.15
N LEU A 27 -10.31 -19.49 5.13
CA LEU A 27 -9.88 -20.82 4.71
C LEU A 27 -9.01 -21.52 5.77
N SER A 28 -8.05 -20.82 6.38
CA SER A 28 -7.20 -21.36 7.44
C SER A 28 -8.00 -21.72 8.70
N ALA A 29 -9.00 -20.91 9.06
CA ALA A 29 -9.91 -21.20 10.17
C ALA A 29 -10.79 -22.44 9.88
N ALA A 30 -11.25 -22.62 8.64
CA ALA A 30 -12.03 -23.79 8.23
C ALA A 30 -11.24 -25.11 8.26
N GLN A 31 -9.90 -25.04 8.15
CA GLN A 31 -9.00 -26.20 8.19
C GLN A 31 -8.55 -26.59 9.61
N GLY A 32 -9.06 -25.94 10.66
CA GLY A 32 -8.66 -26.19 12.05
C GLY A 32 -7.24 -25.71 12.39
N GLY A 33 -6.63 -24.89 11.52
CA GLY A 33 -5.36 -24.25 11.78
C GLY A 33 -5.49 -23.19 12.88
N ALA A 34 -4.46 -23.07 13.73
CA ALA A 34 -4.38 -21.98 14.70
C ALA A 34 -4.41 -20.64 13.95
N ALA A 35 -5.52 -19.92 14.04
CA ALA A 35 -5.71 -18.65 13.36
C ALA A 35 -4.76 -17.61 13.96
N GLY A 36 -3.70 -17.28 13.22
CA GLY A 36 -2.87 -16.14 13.51
C GLY A 36 -3.48 -14.89 12.86
N VAL A 37 -3.70 -13.83 13.64
CA VAL A 37 -4.12 -12.54 13.09
C VAL A 37 -2.94 -11.59 13.07
N SER A 38 -2.71 -10.90 11.97
CA SER A 38 -1.74 -9.82 11.89
C SER A 38 -2.31 -8.66 11.10
N GLY A 39 -2.00 -7.44 11.49
CA GLY A 39 -2.42 -6.25 10.75
C GLY A 39 -1.52 -5.06 11.07
N CYS A 40 -1.56 -4.06 10.20
CA CYS A 40 -0.94 -2.77 10.48
C CYS A 40 -2.01 -1.68 10.45
N VAL A 41 -2.02 -0.82 11.47
CA VAL A 41 -2.85 0.38 11.54
C VAL A 41 -1.95 1.58 11.34
N VAL A 42 -2.28 2.44 10.38
CA VAL A 42 -1.56 3.69 10.15
C VAL A 42 -2.13 4.75 11.08
N VAL A 43 -1.35 5.17 12.08
CA VAL A 43 -1.71 6.29 12.97
C VAL A 43 -0.86 7.49 12.59
N LEU A 44 -1.49 8.52 12.00
CA LEU A 44 -0.85 9.75 11.50
C LEU A 44 0.24 9.48 10.43
N PHE A 45 1.46 9.15 10.85
CA PHE A 45 2.60 8.84 9.98
C PHE A 45 3.36 7.57 10.40
N PHE A 46 2.93 6.90 11.48
CA PHE A 46 3.57 5.69 11.99
C PHE A 46 2.70 4.45 11.69
N PRO A 47 3.21 3.48 10.89
CA PRO A 47 2.54 2.19 10.75
C PRO A 47 2.79 1.36 12.01
N ILE A 48 1.73 1.09 12.77
CA ILE A 48 1.81 0.21 13.94
C ILE A 48 1.32 -1.17 13.52
N CYS A 49 2.25 -2.12 13.46
CA CYS A 49 1.97 -3.50 13.08
C CYS A 49 1.81 -4.38 14.32
N PHE A 50 0.79 -5.24 14.33
CA PHE A 50 0.48 -6.16 15.41
C PHE A 50 0.28 -7.56 14.85
N GLY A 51 0.63 -8.57 15.64
CA GLY A 51 0.46 -9.98 15.28
C GLY A 51 0.18 -10.82 16.52
N LEU A 52 -0.73 -11.78 16.39
CA LEU A 52 -1.17 -12.67 17.47
C LEU A 52 -1.20 -14.11 16.92
N GLY A 53 -0.49 -15.02 17.58
CA GLY A 53 -0.39 -16.43 17.19
C GLY A 53 1.05 -16.91 16.87
N PRO A 54 1.25 -18.23 16.65
CA PRO A 54 2.59 -18.81 16.46
C PRO A 54 3.30 -18.33 15.19
N LEU A 55 2.52 -18.06 14.14
CA LEU A 55 2.99 -17.54 12.84
C LEU A 55 3.01 -16.00 12.79
N ALA A 56 2.62 -15.33 13.89
CA ALA A 56 2.59 -13.87 13.99
C ALA A 56 3.89 -13.19 13.57
N PRO A 57 5.11 -13.64 13.96
CA PRO A 57 6.33 -12.95 13.54
C PRO A 57 6.55 -12.99 12.03
N HIS A 58 6.14 -14.07 11.35
CA HIS A 58 6.32 -14.20 9.90
C HIS A 58 5.33 -13.30 9.14
N LEU A 59 4.08 -13.29 9.61
CA LEU A 59 3.03 -12.43 9.07
C LEU A 59 3.29 -10.93 9.34
N LEU A 60 3.85 -10.59 10.50
CA LEU A 60 4.25 -9.24 10.85
C LEU A 60 5.37 -8.72 9.93
N VAL A 61 6.37 -9.56 9.64
CA VAL A 61 7.45 -9.23 8.69
C VAL A 61 6.89 -9.02 7.27
N ALA A 62 5.98 -9.89 6.83
CA ALA A 62 5.32 -9.74 5.54
C ALA A 62 4.49 -8.45 5.45
N ALA A 63 3.73 -8.11 6.50
CA ALA A 63 2.94 -6.89 6.56
C ALA A 63 3.82 -5.63 6.60
N LEU A 64 4.93 -5.66 7.33
CA LEU A 64 5.89 -4.56 7.38
C LEU A 64 6.58 -4.35 6.02
N ALA A 65 6.98 -5.44 5.35
CA ALA A 65 7.57 -5.37 4.02
C ALA A 65 6.57 -4.78 2.99
N LEU A 66 5.30 -5.19 3.06
CA LEU A 66 4.26 -4.65 2.21
C LEU A 66 3.99 -3.17 2.49
N ALA A 67 3.93 -2.77 3.76
CA ALA A 67 3.77 -1.37 4.14
C ALA A 67 4.93 -0.50 3.61
N LEU A 68 6.18 -0.98 3.73
CA LEU A 68 7.35 -0.30 3.17
C LEU A 68 7.29 -0.21 1.65
N ALA A 69 6.87 -1.28 0.97
CA ALA A 69 6.69 -1.27 -0.48
C ALA A 69 5.64 -0.26 -0.93
N LEU A 70 4.50 -0.18 -0.23
CA LEU A 70 3.46 0.81 -0.50
C LEU A 70 3.94 2.24 -0.26
N VAL A 71 4.65 2.50 0.84
CA VAL A 71 5.24 3.82 1.11
C VAL A 71 6.26 4.19 0.04
N ALA A 72 7.14 3.26 -0.35
CA ALA A 72 8.12 3.49 -1.40
C ALA A 72 7.45 3.77 -2.76
N LEU A 73 6.37 3.03 -3.09
CA LEU A 73 5.60 3.22 -4.31
C LEU A 73 4.89 4.59 -4.31
N SER A 74 4.23 4.95 -3.21
CA SER A 74 3.62 6.26 -3.03
C SER A 74 4.64 7.40 -3.14
N PHE A 75 5.83 7.22 -2.57
CA PHE A 75 6.92 8.18 -2.68
C PHE A 75 7.43 8.32 -4.12
N LEU A 76 7.61 7.20 -4.83
CA LEU A 76 8.02 7.21 -6.23
C LEU A 76 6.99 7.93 -7.10
N LEU A 77 5.71 7.63 -6.90
CA LEU A 77 4.60 8.27 -7.61
C LEU A 77 4.54 9.77 -7.34
N TRP A 78 4.70 10.19 -6.08
CA TRP A 78 4.79 11.61 -5.75
C TRP A 78 5.99 12.25 -6.45
N ARG A 79 7.17 11.63 -6.40
CA ARG A 79 8.38 12.18 -7.04
C ARG A 79 8.21 12.32 -8.55
N TRP A 80 7.54 11.36 -9.19
CA TRP A 80 7.20 11.41 -10.61
C TRP A 80 6.22 12.54 -10.91
N ALA A 81 5.11 12.63 -10.17
CA ALA A 81 4.10 13.68 -10.34
C ALA A 81 4.69 15.11 -10.17
N LEU A 82 5.58 15.29 -9.19
CA LEU A 82 6.33 16.54 -9.00
C LEU A 82 7.25 16.86 -10.19
N SER A 83 7.83 15.83 -10.82
CA SER A 83 8.70 16.01 -11.97
C SER A 83 7.93 16.43 -13.21
N GLU A 84 6.76 15.85 -13.48
CA GLU A 84 5.86 16.28 -14.55
C GLU A 84 5.38 17.72 -14.32
N ALA A 85 4.99 18.06 -13.09
CA ALA A 85 4.55 19.41 -12.75
C ALA A 85 5.65 20.47 -13.01
N ARG A 86 6.92 20.14 -12.70
CA ARG A 86 8.06 21.02 -13.02
C ARG A 86 8.28 21.18 -14.53
N ARG A 87 8.14 20.11 -15.31
CA ARG A 87 8.30 20.16 -16.78
C ARG A 87 7.25 21.07 -17.42
N LEU A 88 5.99 20.98 -16.97
CA LEU A 88 4.91 21.82 -17.47
C LEU A 88 5.11 23.30 -17.12
N ALA A 89 5.58 23.60 -15.91
CA ALA A 89 5.90 24.97 -15.49
C ALA A 89 7.06 25.60 -16.30
N GLN A 90 8.05 24.80 -16.71
CA GLN A 90 9.15 25.31 -17.55
C GLN A 90 8.72 25.52 -19.01
N ALA A 91 7.84 24.65 -19.54
CA ALA A 91 7.30 24.80 -20.89
C ALA A 91 6.44 26.07 -21.05
N SER A 92 5.65 26.43 -20.03
CA SER A 92 4.85 27.68 -20.06
C SER A 92 5.71 28.94 -20.04
N VAL A 93 6.86 28.92 -19.36
CA VAL A 93 7.80 30.06 -19.32
C VAL A 93 8.53 30.23 -20.65
N SER A 94 8.82 29.14 -21.36
CA SER A 94 9.48 29.16 -22.67
C SER A 94 8.59 29.70 -23.80
N SER A 95 7.27 29.49 -23.72
CA SER A 95 6.33 29.90 -24.78
C SER A 95 5.91 31.37 -24.70
N SER A 96 6.23 32.06 -23.60
CA SER A 96 5.85 33.45 -23.37
C SER A 96 6.98 34.45 -23.66
N ARG A 97 8.13 33.98 -24.15
CA ARG A 97 9.23 34.79 -24.71
C ARG A 97 9.27 34.61 -26.22
#